data_AF-A0A1V4W3K7-F1
#
_entry.id   AF-A0A1V4W3K7-F1
#
_cell.length_a   1.000
_cell.length_b   1.000
_cell.length_c   1.000
_cell.angle_alpha   90.00
_cell.angle_beta   90.00
_cell.angle_gamma   90.00
#
_symmetry.space_group_name_H-M   'P 1'
#
loop_
_entity.id
_entity.type
_entity.pdbx_description
1 polymer ?
#
loop_
_entity_poly.entity_id
_entity_poly.type
_entity_poly.pdbx_seq_one_letter_code
_entity_poly.pdbx_strand_id
1 'polypeptide(L)'
;MHAVMITEAQGKSLAKAGVSRYAHNLETSRRFFPSICTTHSSVLEVVKTFAIFRFILPDTIIRPAGGREINLRDMQGFLMLSGANGLIIGNYLTFSGRDAKADFRMAEDAGLYPL
;
A
#
# COMPACT_ATOMS: atom_id res chain seq x y z
N MET A 1 12.05 1.75 14.72
CA MET A 1 11.36 0.62 14.06
C MET A 1 10.48 1.21 12.96
N HIS A 2 10.74 0.93 11.68
CA HIS A 2 9.96 1.47 10.56
C HIS A 2 8.69 0.62 10.42
N ALA A 3 7.52 1.21 10.66
CA ALA A 3 6.28 0.50 10.96
C ALA A 3 5.56 -0.16 9.76
N VAL A 4 6.22 -0.44 8.64
CA VAL A 4 5.51 -0.65 7.36
C VAL A 4 6.00 -1.86 6.54
N MET A 5 6.92 -2.68 7.03
CA MET A 5 7.51 -3.75 6.21
C MET A 5 7.30 -5.16 6.81
N ILE A 6 6.66 -6.05 6.05
CA ILE A 6 6.79 -7.50 6.31
C ILE A 6 8.16 -7.95 5.83
N THR A 7 8.79 -8.88 6.54
CA THR A 7 10.09 -9.42 6.14
C THR A 7 9.95 -10.30 4.90
N GLU A 8 11.05 -10.51 4.18
CA GLU A 8 11.10 -11.47 3.06
C GLU A 8 10.60 -12.86 3.49
N ALA A 9 11.00 -13.32 4.68
CA ALA A 9 10.56 -14.61 5.23
C ALA A 9 9.04 -14.65 5.47
N GLN A 10 8.46 -13.57 6.00
CA GLN A 10 7.01 -13.45 6.16
C GLN A 10 6.28 -13.45 4.82
N GLY A 11 6.77 -12.69 3.84
CA GLY A 11 6.19 -12.66 2.49
C GLY A 11 6.25 -14.04 1.81
N LYS A 12 7.40 -14.72 1.84
CA LYS A 12 7.53 -16.10 1.30
C LYS A 12 6.59 -17.08 2.03
N SER A 13 6.41 -16.92 3.33
CA SER A 13 5.48 -17.75 4.10
C SER A 13 4.03 -17.53 3.69
N LEU A 14 3.62 -16.28 3.43
CA LEU A 14 2.29 -15.94 2.91
C LEU A 14 2.09 -16.51 1.50
N ALA A 15 3.09 -16.41 0.62
CA ALA A 15 3.03 -17.02 -0.71
C ALA A 15 2.87 -18.54 -0.62
N LYS A 16 3.66 -19.21 0.23
CA LYS A 16 3.57 -20.67 0.46
C LYS A 16 2.21 -21.09 1.02
N ALA A 17 1.56 -20.23 1.82
CA ALA A 17 0.21 -20.46 2.31
C ALA A 17 -0.88 -20.27 1.25
N GLY A 18 -0.54 -19.86 0.02
CA GLY A 18 -1.49 -19.67 -1.07
C GLY A 18 -2.24 -18.35 -1.03
N VAL A 19 -1.69 -17.32 -0.39
CA VAL A 19 -2.32 -15.99 -0.33
C VAL A 19 -2.36 -15.35 -1.73
N SER A 20 -3.57 -15.24 -2.28
CA SER A 20 -3.81 -14.61 -3.58
C SER A 20 -3.98 -13.09 -3.49
N ARG A 21 -4.27 -12.54 -2.31
CA ARG A 21 -4.51 -11.11 -2.09
C ARG A 21 -3.91 -10.64 -0.77
N TYR A 22 -3.08 -9.61 -0.82
CA TYR A 22 -2.46 -8.99 0.33
C TYR A 22 -2.85 -7.51 0.41
N ALA A 23 -3.46 -7.14 1.54
CA ALA A 23 -3.86 -5.76 1.82
C ALA A 23 -2.86 -5.13 2.78
N HIS A 24 -2.29 -4.00 2.38
CA HIS A 24 -1.29 -3.32 3.19
C HIS A 24 -1.80 -1.95 3.62
N ASN A 25 -2.05 -1.78 4.92
CA ASN A 25 -2.40 -0.48 5.49
C ASN A 25 -1.12 0.32 5.73
N LEU A 26 -1.18 1.60 5.38
CA LEU A 26 -0.20 2.58 5.79
C LEU A 26 -0.69 3.23 7.07
N GLU A 27 0.20 3.38 8.04
CA GLU A 27 -0.16 3.86 9.36
C GLU A 27 -0.78 5.28 9.31
N THR A 28 -1.91 5.49 9.97
CA THR A 28 -2.71 6.74 9.91
C THR A 28 -2.79 7.48 11.23
N SER A 29 -2.52 6.83 12.36
CA SER A 29 -2.80 7.40 13.67
C SER A 29 -1.59 8.11 14.25
N ARG A 30 -1.40 9.37 13.82
CA ARG A 30 -0.28 10.22 14.25
C ARG A 30 -0.10 10.33 15.77
N ARG A 31 -1.19 10.16 16.51
CA ARG A 31 -1.22 10.22 17.98
C ARG A 31 -0.48 9.08 18.65
N PHE A 32 -0.36 7.91 18.01
CA PHE A 32 0.35 6.76 18.56
C PHE A 32 1.79 6.63 18.04
N PHE A 33 2.24 7.54 17.17
CA PHE A 33 3.57 7.43 16.59
C PHE A 33 4.69 7.44 17.64
N PRO A 34 4.67 8.28 18.68
CA PRO A 34 5.70 8.23 19.72
C PRO A 34 5.84 6.86 20.41
N SER A 35 4.77 6.06 20.43
CA SER A 35 4.74 4.70 21.00
C SER A 35 4.99 3.57 19.99
N ILE A 36 4.93 3.84 18.68
CA ILE A 36 4.98 2.80 17.63
C ILE A 36 6.24 2.95 16.75
N CYS A 37 6.63 4.17 16.40
CA CYS A 37 7.76 4.44 15.51
C CYS A 37 8.52 5.71 15.91
N THR A 38 9.85 5.63 15.89
CA THR A 38 10.74 6.77 16.15
C THR A 38 10.96 7.64 14.91
N THR A 39 10.69 7.10 13.72
CA THR A 39 10.85 7.75 12.41
C THR A 39 9.64 7.43 11.53
N HIS A 40 9.19 8.42 10.75
CA HIS A 40 8.11 8.24 9.78
C HIS A 40 8.68 7.70 8.47
N SER A 41 7.99 6.79 7.82
CA SER A 41 8.36 6.33 6.49
C SER A 41 8.21 7.47 5.50
N SER A 42 9.31 7.82 4.83
CA SER A 42 9.26 8.74 3.69
C SER A 42 8.44 8.11 2.56
N VAL A 43 7.94 8.95 1.64
CA VAL A 43 7.28 8.46 0.41
C VAL A 43 8.14 7.40 -0.28
N LEU A 44 9.46 7.64 -0.37
CA LEU A 44 10.39 6.72 -1.01
C LEU A 44 10.48 5.37 -0.29
N GLU A 45 10.41 5.34 1.05
CA GLU A 45 10.37 4.06 1.79
C GLU A 45 9.09 3.28 1.53
N VAL A 46 7.95 3.98 1.43
CA VAL A 46 6.69 3.33 1.11
C VAL A 46 6.75 2.74 -0.30
N VAL A 47 7.19 3.51 -1.29
CA VAL A 47 7.32 3.05 -2.68
C VAL A 47 8.29 1.85 -2.78
N LYS A 48 9.45 1.92 -2.12
CA LYS A 48 10.41 0.81 -2.06
C LYS A 48 9.79 -0.44 -1.44
N THR A 49 8.99 -0.28 -0.39
CA THR A 49 8.30 -1.41 0.26
C THR A 49 7.38 -2.15 -0.71
N PHE A 50 6.56 -1.42 -1.49
CA PHE A 50 5.68 -2.06 -2.47
C PHE A 50 6.46 -2.75 -3.60
N ALA A 51 7.58 -2.16 -4.04
CA ALA A 51 8.44 -2.78 -5.04
C ALA A 51 9.02 -4.11 -4.54
N ILE A 52 9.53 -4.12 -3.30
CA ILE A 52 10.04 -5.34 -2.65
C ILE A 52 8.93 -6.38 -2.49
N PHE A 53 7.72 -5.99 -2.08
CA PHE A 53 6.59 -6.92 -1.99
C PHE A 53 6.25 -7.56 -3.32
N ARG A 54 6.29 -6.81 -4.43
CA ARG A 54 6.07 -7.37 -5.76
C ARG A 54 7.13 -8.42 -6.13
N PHE A 55 8.40 -8.22 -5.77
CA PHE A 55 9.42 -9.24 -6.00
C PHE A 55 9.22 -10.49 -5.15
N ILE A 56 8.76 -10.35 -3.91
CA ILE A 56 8.51 -11.49 -3.00
C ILE A 56 7.21 -12.22 -3.36
N LEU A 57 6.21 -11.49 -3.84
CA LEU A 57 4.85 -11.93 -4.11
C LEU A 57 4.46 -11.65 -5.58
N PRO A 58 5.09 -12.32 -6.56
CA PRO A 58 4.96 -11.96 -7.97
C PRO A 58 3.53 -12.06 -8.50
N ASP A 59 2.75 -13.04 -8.04
CA ASP A 59 1.41 -13.33 -8.56
C ASP A 59 0.26 -12.86 -7.63
N THR A 60 0.61 -12.33 -6.46
CA THR A 60 -0.38 -11.87 -5.47
C THR A 60 -0.91 -10.50 -5.86
N ILE A 61 -2.21 -10.27 -5.63
CA ILE A 61 -2.79 -8.93 -5.70
C ILE A 61 -2.34 -8.14 -4.46
N ILE A 62 -1.52 -7.12 -4.68
CA ILE A 62 -1.03 -6.23 -3.62
C ILE A 62 -1.84 -4.96 -3.67
N ARG A 63 -2.64 -4.71 -2.63
CA ARG A 63 -3.50 -3.53 -2.54
C ARG A 63 -3.08 -2.62 -1.38
N PRO A 64 -2.60 -1.39 -1.62
CA PRO A 64 -2.58 -0.38 -0.59
C PRO A 64 -4.02 -0.11 -0.11
N ALA A 65 -4.14 0.02 1.19
CA ALA A 65 -5.38 0.25 1.89
C ALA A 65 -5.30 1.58 2.65
N GLY A 66 -5.86 1.64 3.86
CA GLY A 66 -5.98 2.89 4.62
C GLY A 66 -4.64 3.60 4.78
N GLY A 67 -4.65 4.93 4.67
CA GLY A 67 -3.53 5.80 4.99
C GLY A 67 -2.63 6.22 3.85
N ARG A 68 -2.86 5.72 2.64
CA ARG A 68 -2.18 6.22 1.43
C ARG A 68 -2.44 7.71 1.18
N GLU A 69 -3.60 8.22 1.58
CA GLU A 69 -3.98 9.62 1.41
C GLU A 69 -3.12 10.54 2.27
N ILE A 70 -2.83 10.13 3.51
CA ILE A 70 -2.07 10.92 4.47
C ILE A 70 -0.56 10.79 4.21
N ASN A 71 -0.09 9.59 3.90
CA ASN A 71 1.33 9.27 3.77
C ASN A 71 1.91 9.64 2.40
N LEU A 72 1.10 9.58 1.33
CA LEU A 72 1.58 9.80 -0.04
C LEU A 72 0.94 11.02 -0.70
N ARG A 73 -0.25 11.46 -0.27
CA ARG A 73 -0.97 12.61 -0.84
C ARG A 73 -1.10 12.47 -2.37
N ASP A 74 -0.47 13.34 -3.14
CA ASP A 74 -0.50 13.30 -4.62
C ASP A 74 0.42 12.20 -5.19
N MET A 75 1.34 11.67 -4.38
CA MET A 75 2.30 10.63 -4.75
C MET A 75 1.73 9.19 -4.64
N GLN A 76 0.41 9.03 -4.52
CA GLN A 76 -0.24 7.71 -4.44
C GLN A 76 -0.05 6.87 -5.70
N GLY A 77 0.03 7.51 -6.88
CA GLY A 77 0.25 6.83 -8.15
C GLY A 77 1.55 6.04 -8.20
N PHE A 78 2.57 6.44 -7.43
CA PHE A 78 3.83 5.69 -7.36
C PHE A 78 3.65 4.28 -6.80
N LEU A 79 2.62 4.01 -5.98
CA LEU A 79 2.34 2.66 -5.52
C LEU A 79 1.96 1.72 -6.66
N MET A 80 1.16 2.23 -7.61
CA MET A 80 0.72 1.48 -8.80
C MET A 80 1.92 1.15 -9.68
N LEU A 81 2.83 2.12 -9.83
CA LEU A 81 4.06 1.93 -10.60
C LEU A 81 5.07 1.01 -9.88
N SER A 82 5.04 0.97 -8.55
CA SER A 82 5.96 0.19 -7.73
C SER A 82 5.42 -1.18 -7.35
N GLY A 83 4.44 -1.72 -8.07
CA GLY A 83 4.02 -3.11 -7.93
C GLY A 83 2.71 -3.35 -7.16
N ALA A 84 2.02 -2.31 -6.67
CA ALA A 84 0.61 -2.46 -6.33
C ALA A 84 -0.22 -2.67 -7.60
N ASN A 85 -1.18 -3.58 -7.55
CA ASN A 85 -2.06 -3.90 -8.68
C ASN A 85 -3.52 -4.09 -8.22
N GLY A 86 -3.87 -3.51 -7.07
CA GLY A 86 -5.22 -3.44 -6.56
C GLY A 86 -5.36 -2.23 -5.65
N LEU A 87 -6.59 -1.81 -5.37
CA LEU A 87 -6.87 -0.64 -4.55
C LEU A 87 -8.15 -0.81 -3.75
N ILE A 88 -8.23 -0.19 -2.57
CA ILE A 88 -9.52 0.10 -1.94
C ILE A 88 -9.92 1.52 -2.37
N ILE A 89 -11.07 1.63 -3.03
CA ILE A 89 -11.62 2.89 -3.55
C ILE A 89 -12.76 3.41 -2.66
N GLY A 90 -12.93 4.72 -2.61
CA GLY A 90 -13.96 5.36 -1.78
C GLY A 90 -13.60 5.37 -0.30
N ASN A 91 -14.59 5.22 0.57
CA ASN A 91 -14.40 5.28 2.02
C ASN A 91 -13.90 3.96 2.61
N TYR A 92 -13.13 4.05 3.69
CA TYR A 92 -12.77 2.92 4.53
C TYR A 92 -13.81 2.74 5.65
N LEU A 93 -13.74 1.60 6.36
CA LEU A 93 -14.63 1.34 7.50
C LEU A 93 -14.49 2.38 8.62
N THR A 94 -13.28 2.93 8.82
CA THR A 94 -12.95 3.78 9.98
C THR A 94 -12.49 5.19 9.63
N PHE A 95 -12.23 5.49 8.34
CA PHE A 95 -11.74 6.79 7.90
C PHE A 95 -12.26 7.11 6.49
N SER A 96 -12.44 8.39 6.19
CA SER A 96 -12.76 8.85 4.84
C SER A 96 -11.57 8.62 3.91
N GLY A 97 -11.83 8.07 2.73
CA GLY A 97 -10.83 7.89 1.69
C GLY A 97 -10.94 8.94 0.59
N ARG A 98 -10.22 8.70 -0.51
CA ARG A 98 -10.31 9.52 -1.71
C ARG A 98 -11.57 9.19 -2.52
N ASP A 99 -12.07 10.18 -3.26
CA ASP A 99 -13.13 9.96 -4.25
C ASP A 99 -12.75 8.87 -5.25
N ALA A 100 -13.67 7.94 -5.49
CA ALA A 100 -13.42 6.77 -6.33
C ALA A 100 -13.07 7.15 -7.78
N LYS A 101 -13.65 8.23 -8.34
CA LYS A 101 -13.32 8.65 -9.72
C LYS A 101 -11.89 9.12 -9.84
N ALA A 102 -11.35 9.76 -8.80
CA ALA A 102 -9.95 10.14 -8.78
C ALA A 102 -9.01 8.92 -8.71
N ASP A 103 -9.43 7.86 -8.02
CA ASP A 103 -8.68 6.61 -8.00
C ASP A 103 -8.70 5.86 -9.33
N PHE A 104 -9.83 5.84 -10.02
CA PHE A 104 -9.91 5.27 -11.37
C PHE A 104 -8.96 5.98 -12.34
N ARG A 105 -9.00 7.32 -12.37
CA ARG A 105 -8.07 8.11 -13.20
C ARG A 105 -6.61 7.82 -12.85
N MET A 106 -6.28 7.76 -11.56
CA MET A 106 -4.92 7.45 -11.12
C MET A 106 -4.45 6.06 -11.56
N ALA A 107 -5.35 5.07 -11.59
CA ALA A 107 -5.02 3.73 -12.10
C ALA A 107 -4.82 3.75 -13.62
N GLU A 108 -5.71 4.41 -14.36
CA GLU A 108 -5.62 4.57 -15.81
C GLU A 108 -4.32 5.30 -16.23
N ASP A 109 -3.96 6.39 -15.54
CA ASP A 109 -2.72 7.14 -15.76
C ASP A 109 -1.47 6.28 -15.50
N ALA A 110 -1.58 5.28 -14.61
CA ALA A 110 -0.51 4.31 -14.34
C ALA A 110 -0.53 3.11 -15.30
N GLY A 111 -1.41 3.10 -16.30
CA GLY A 111 -1.56 2.00 -17.26
C GLY A 111 -2.26 0.76 -16.70
N LEU A 112 -2.95 0.90 -15.55
CA LEU A 112 -3.74 -0.17 -14.95
C LEU A 112 -5.21 0.00 -15.31
N TYR A 113 -5.76 -0.99 -15.99
CA TYR A 113 -7.17 -1.00 -16.37
C TYR A 113 -7.97 -1.92 -15.43
N PRO A 114 -9.20 -1.53 -15.04
CA PRO A 114 -10.10 -2.44 -14.34
C PRO A 114 -10.25 -3.74 -15.13
N LEU A 115 -10.17 -4.88 -14.44
CA LEU A 115 -10.53 -6.19 -14.99
C LEU A 115 -12.04 -6.26 -15.25
#